data_AF-A0AAV4BC41-F1
#
_entry.id   AF-A0AAV4BC41-F1
#
_cell.length_a   1.000
_cell.length_b   1.000
_cell.length_c   1.000
_cell.angle_alpha   90.00
_cell.angle_beta   90.00
_cell.angle_gamma   90.00
#
_symmetry.space_group_name_H-M   'P 1'
#
loop_
_entity.id
_entity.type
_entity.pdbx_description
1 polymer ?
#
loop_
_entity_poly.entity_id
_entity_poly.type
_entity_poly.pdbx_seq_one_letter_code
_entity_poly.pdbx_strand_id
1 'polypeptide(L)'
;MKSRSLYTVKLGKNVCFKIASQDIPRISQEPVKSLGRWYGSYLKDTRRGSKALEQASVDLQAIDKCGLPGKYKVWCPVYAYPKALLPTPST
;
A
#
# COMPACT_ATOMS: atom_id res chain seq x y z
N MET A 1 -24.32 -10.10 21.82
CA MET A 1 -23.07 -9.34 21.56
C MET A 1 -23.35 -8.27 20.53
N LYS A 2 -23.30 -6.98 20.90
CA LYS A 2 -23.57 -5.86 19.98
C LYS A 2 -22.27 -5.55 19.24
N SER A 3 -22.19 -5.98 17.98
CA SER A 3 -21.04 -5.71 17.12
C SER A 3 -20.92 -4.20 16.91
N ARG A 4 -19.78 -3.62 17.28
CA ARG A 4 -19.46 -2.20 17.07
C ARG A 4 -18.85 -2.05 15.67
N SER A 5 -19.68 -2.07 14.64
CA SER A 5 -19.22 -1.77 13.28
C SER A 5 -18.84 -0.28 13.18
N LEU A 6 -17.75 -0.02 12.46
CA LEU A 6 -17.27 1.34 12.18
C LEU A 6 -18.29 2.05 11.29
N TYR A 7 -18.81 3.19 11.75
CA TYR A 7 -19.64 4.08 10.95
C TYR A 7 -18.77 5.25 10.47
N THR A 8 -18.73 5.46 9.15
CA THR A 8 -18.03 6.61 8.56
C THR A 8 -18.85 7.87 8.73
N VAL A 9 -18.50 8.71 9.70
CA VAL A 9 -19.01 10.08 9.81
C VAL A 9 -18.21 10.97 8.88
N LYS A 10 -18.88 11.70 7.98
CA LYS A 10 -18.25 12.76 7.20
C LYS A 10 -18.02 13.96 8.11
N LEU A 11 -16.87 13.97 8.78
CA LEU A 11 -16.44 15.09 9.60
C LEU A 11 -15.99 16.26 8.71
N GLY A 12 -16.27 17.49 9.12
CA GLY A 12 -15.89 18.70 8.40
C GLY A 12 -14.39 18.74 8.09
N LYS A 13 -14.02 19.38 6.96
CA LYS A 13 -12.69 19.31 6.32
C LYS A 13 -11.48 19.75 7.18
N ASN A 14 -11.67 20.19 8.43
CA ASN A 14 -10.65 20.81 9.28
C ASN A 14 -10.69 20.35 10.75
N VAL A 15 -10.98 19.09 11.04
CA VAL A 15 -10.85 18.59 12.42
C VAL A 15 -9.42 18.09 12.67
N CYS A 16 -8.76 18.67 13.67
CA CYS A 16 -7.51 18.13 14.22
C CYS A 16 -7.84 17.31 15.47
N PHE A 17 -7.28 16.10 15.55
CA PHE A 17 -7.45 15.21 16.69
C PHE A 17 -6.26 15.37 17.63
N LYS A 18 -6.51 15.32 18.95
CA LYS A 18 -5.46 15.32 19.97
C LYS A 18 -5.49 14.00 20.74
N ILE A 19 -4.33 13.40 20.96
CA ILE A 19 -4.16 12.26 21.88
C ILE A 19 -3.15 12.70 22.95
N ALA A 20 -3.51 12.56 24.23
CA ALA A 20 -2.61 12.90 25.34
C ALA A 20 -1.95 14.28 25.19
N SER A 21 -2.72 15.28 24.75
CA SER A 21 -2.27 16.66 24.47
C SER A 21 -1.33 16.85 23.27
N GLN A 22 -1.01 15.80 22.50
CA GLN A 22 -0.30 15.87 21.24
C GLN A 22 -1.27 15.93 20.05
N ASP A 23 -1.05 16.87 19.14
CA ASP A 23 -1.83 16.98 17.90
C ASP A 23 -1.43 15.85 16.93
N ILE A 24 -2.41 15.08 16.47
CA ILE A 24 -2.18 14.06 15.43
C ILE A 24 -1.93 14.79 14.11
N PRO A 25 -0.80 14.53 13.43
CA PRO A 25 -0.50 15.15 12.15
C PRO A 25 -1.51 14.73 11.09
N ARG A 26 -1.85 15.65 10.19
CA ARG A 26 -2.75 15.34 9.08
C ARG A 26 -2.05 14.43 8.09
N ILE A 27 -2.82 13.60 7.39
CA ILE A 27 -2.31 12.74 6.30
C ILE A 27 -1.64 13.56 5.17
N SER A 28 -1.97 14.85 5.07
CA SER A 28 -1.31 15.79 4.17
C SER A 28 0.08 16.24 4.63
N GLN A 29 0.32 16.27 5.94
CA GLN A 29 1.60 16.66 6.53
C GLN A 29 2.49 15.41 6.70
N GLU A 30 1.91 14.32 7.19
CA GLU A 30 2.58 13.05 7.38
C GLU A 30 1.75 11.93 6.75
N PRO A 31 2.18 11.40 5.58
CA PRO A 31 1.48 10.28 4.96
C PRO A 31 1.58 9.04 5.84
N VAL A 32 0.51 8.26 5.91
CA VAL A 32 0.43 7.10 6.80
C VAL A 32 0.69 5.81 6.02
N LYS A 33 1.53 4.93 6.55
CA LYS A 33 1.68 3.57 6.04
C LYS A 33 0.71 2.62 6.76
N SER A 34 -0.16 1.94 6.03
CA SER A 34 -1.08 0.94 6.57
C SER A 34 -1.16 -0.28 5.64
N LEU A 35 -1.06 -1.48 6.22
CA LEU A 35 -1.05 -2.77 5.50
C LEU A 35 -0.03 -2.79 4.34
N GLY A 36 1.14 -2.20 4.54
CA GLY A 36 2.19 -2.09 3.51
C GLY A 36 1.99 -0.97 2.48
N ARG A 37 0.95 -0.14 2.61
CA ARG A 37 0.55 0.87 1.61
C ARG A 37 0.67 2.27 2.17
N TRP A 38 1.18 3.21 1.37
CA TRP A 38 1.25 4.62 1.73
C TRP A 38 0.02 5.40 1.29
N TYR A 39 -0.62 6.07 2.25
CA TYR A 39 -1.79 6.92 2.04
C TYR A 39 -1.40 8.38 2.24
N GLY A 40 -1.60 9.19 1.20
CA GLY A 40 -1.42 10.64 1.25
C GLY A 40 -2.75 11.38 1.35
N SER A 41 -2.69 12.72 1.36
CA SER A 41 -3.81 13.66 1.55
C SER A 41 -5.06 13.35 0.72
N TYR A 42 -4.88 12.81 -0.48
CA TYR A 42 -6.00 12.52 -1.36
C TYR A 42 -6.87 11.37 -0.83
N LEU A 43 -6.32 10.43 -0.05
CA LEU A 43 -7.00 9.18 0.36
C LEU A 43 -7.72 8.43 -0.78
N LYS A 44 -7.49 8.82 -2.04
CA LYS A 44 -8.15 8.28 -3.22
C LYS A 44 -7.31 7.15 -3.79
N ASP A 45 -8.06 6.17 -4.28
CA ASP A 45 -7.56 4.98 -4.94
C ASP A 45 -7.04 5.25 -6.38
N THR A 46 -7.32 6.41 -6.95
CA THR A 46 -7.14 6.66 -8.39
C THR A 46 -5.71 6.47 -8.91
N ARG A 47 -4.69 6.57 -8.03
CA ARG A 47 -3.28 6.37 -8.38
C ARG A 47 -2.75 4.97 -8.07
N ARG A 48 -3.60 4.03 -7.63
CA ARG A 48 -3.16 2.68 -7.21
C ARG A 48 -2.59 1.86 -8.37
N GLY A 49 -3.22 1.90 -9.53
CA GLY A 49 -2.73 1.18 -10.72
C GLY A 49 -1.34 1.65 -11.13
N SER A 50 -1.15 2.96 -11.29
CA SER A 50 0.14 3.56 -11.64
C SER A 50 1.23 3.27 -10.60
N LYS A 51 0.96 3.41 -9.29
CA LYS A 51 1.93 3.06 -8.25
C LYS A 51 2.28 1.57 -8.21
N ALA A 52 1.32 0.70 -8.48
CA ALA A 52 1.57 -0.74 -8.54
C ALA A 52 2.50 -1.09 -9.71
N LEU A 53 2.31 -0.43 -10.86
CA LEU A 53 3.20 -0.59 -12.02
C LEU A 53 4.60 -0.02 -11.77
N GLU A 54 4.71 1.14 -11.12
CA GLU A 54 6.01 1.71 -10.73
C GLU A 54 6.76 0.79 -9.76
N GLN A 55 6.08 0.34 -8.70
CA GLN A 55 6.66 -0.62 -7.75
C GLN A 55 7.07 -1.90 -8.47
N ALA A 56 6.27 -2.36 -9.44
CA ALA A 56 6.62 -3.51 -10.23
C ALA A 56 7.90 -3.32 -11.04
N SER A 57 8.07 -2.16 -11.67
CA SER A 57 9.31 -1.89 -12.40
C SER A 57 10.53 -1.92 -11.49
N VAL A 58 10.43 -1.31 -10.30
CA VAL A 58 11.51 -1.29 -9.30
C VAL A 58 11.85 -2.71 -8.82
N ASP A 59 10.83 -3.50 -8.50
CA ASP A 59 11.02 -4.85 -7.98
C ASP A 59 11.64 -5.79 -9.04
N LEU A 60 11.22 -5.70 -10.30
CA LEU A 60 11.85 -6.46 -11.40
C LEU A 60 13.33 -6.08 -11.57
N GLN A 61 13.66 -4.79 -11.51
CA GLN A 61 15.06 -4.34 -11.58
C GLN A 61 15.88 -4.86 -10.40
N ALA A 62 15.31 -4.90 -9.20
CA ALA A 62 15.99 -5.47 -8.03
C ALA A 62 16.21 -6.98 -8.17
N ILE A 63 15.23 -7.71 -8.70
CA ILE A 63 15.34 -9.15 -9.01
C ILE A 63 16.40 -9.39 -10.07
N ASP A 64 16.48 -8.54 -11.10
CA ASP A 64 17.50 -8.69 -12.13
C ASP A 64 18.91 -8.49 -11.55
N LYS A 65 19.08 -7.53 -10.64
CA LYS A 65 20.34 -7.22 -9.97
C LYS A 65 20.74 -8.19 -8.85
N CYS A 66 19.86 -9.10 -8.41
CA CYS A 66 20.10 -9.87 -7.18
C CYS A 66 21.20 -10.96 -7.28
N GLY A 67 21.89 -11.09 -8.42
CA GLY A 67 23.00 -12.05 -8.61
C GLY A 67 22.59 -13.53 -8.55
N LEU A 68 21.31 -13.83 -8.28
CA LEU A 68 20.83 -15.20 -8.17
C LEU A 68 20.79 -15.89 -9.56
N PRO A 69 21.11 -17.19 -9.63
CA PRO A 69 20.85 -17.98 -10.82
C PRO A 69 19.38 -17.93 -11.23
N GLY A 70 19.08 -17.89 -12.53
CA GLY A 70 17.72 -17.65 -13.05
C GLY A 70 16.62 -18.56 -12.49
N LYS A 71 16.96 -19.82 -12.18
CA LYS A 71 16.03 -20.79 -11.55
C LYS A 71 15.53 -20.37 -10.17
N TYR A 72 16.29 -19.54 -9.44
CA TYR A 72 15.90 -19.02 -8.13
C TYR A 72 15.22 -17.65 -8.25
N LYS A 73 15.58 -16.85 -9.27
CA LYS A 73 14.93 -15.55 -9.55
C LYS A 73 13.42 -15.68 -9.81
N VAL A 74 12.96 -16.80 -10.37
CA VAL A 74 11.54 -17.07 -10.65
C VAL A 74 10.66 -17.04 -9.39
N TRP A 75 11.24 -17.26 -8.21
CA TRP A 75 10.52 -17.25 -6.93
C TRP A 75 10.42 -15.86 -6.30
N CYS A 76 11.29 -14.92 -6.67
CA CYS A 76 11.28 -13.56 -6.12
C CYS A 76 9.99 -12.77 -6.42
N PRO A 77 9.38 -12.84 -7.63
CA PRO A 77 8.10 -12.20 -7.92
C PRO A 77 6.97 -12.63 -6.98
N VAL A 78 6.98 -13.87 -6.47
CA VAL A 78 5.93 -14.38 -5.59
C VAL A 78 5.89 -13.64 -4.24
N TYR A 79 7.03 -13.10 -3.81
CA TYR A 79 7.17 -12.31 -2.59
C TYR A 79 7.15 -10.80 -2.83
N ALA A 80 7.56 -10.36 -4.03
CA ALA A 80 7.55 -8.95 -4.41
C ALA A 80 6.17 -8.45 -4.84
N TYR A 81 5.37 -9.30 -5.50
CA TYR A 81 4.05 -8.91 -6.02
C TYR A 81 2.90 -9.39 -5.16
N PRO A 82 1.87 -8.54 -4.95
CA PRO A 82 0.57 -9.04 -4.54
C PRO A 82 0.07 -10.06 -5.57
N LYS A 83 -0.29 -11.27 -5.12
CA LYS A 83 -0.76 -12.42 -5.93
C LYS A 83 -1.83 -12.08 -6.98
N ALA A 84 -2.52 -10.95 -6.87
CA ALA A 84 -3.54 -10.48 -7.80
C ALA A 84 -3.01 -10.11 -9.21
N LEU A 85 -1.70 -9.91 -9.38
CA LEU A 85 -1.07 -9.53 -10.66
C LEU A 85 -0.36 -10.70 -11.37
N LEU A 86 -0.28 -11.87 -10.73
CA LEU A 86 0.36 -13.04 -11.35
C LEU A 86 -0.64 -13.70 -12.30
N PRO A 87 -0.22 -14.06 -13.53
CA PRO A 87 -1.05 -14.90 -14.40
C PRO A 87 -1.29 -16.22 -13.67
N THR A 88 -2.55 -16.50 -13.35
CA THR A 88 -2.94 -17.83 -12.89
C THR A 88 -2.69 -18.80 -14.04
N PRO A 89 -2.02 -19.94 -13.81
CA PRO A 89 -1.94 -20.96 -14.85
C PRO A 89 -3.36 -21.37 -15.22
N SER A 90 -3.76 -21.09 -16.47
CA SER A 90 -5.01 -21.59 -17.04
C SER A 90 -4.92 -23.10 -17.11
N THR A 91 -5.79 -23.78 -16.34
CA THR A 91 -6.06 -25.21 -16.48
C THR A 91 -6.86 -25.46 -17.76
#